data_AF-A0A9E0QG55-F1
#
_entry.id   AF-A0A9E0QG55-F1
#
_cell.length_a   1.000
_cell.length_b   1.000
_cell.length_c   1.000
_cell.angle_alpha   90.00
_cell.angle_beta   90.00
_cell.angle_gamma   90.00
#
_symmetry.space_group_name_H-M   'P 1'
#
loop_
_entity.id
_entity.type
_entity.pdbx_description
1 polymer ?
#
loop_
_entity_poly.entity_id
_entity_poly.type
_entity_poly.pdbx_seq_one_letter_code
_entity_poly.pdbx_strand_id
1 'polypeptide(L)'
;MYDEYLLLTYRIRAFKLRWGYFMFIQFSYRYKIKNYPTYSGTYFFMGIKRIGWAVLVAVLGAGNAMAIEEAEYLVVLKEQNFEVRQYEMHVLAETIVDGDLESAGNKAFSQLFKYISGNNKSRRNVEMTAPVTQETVSEKIDMTAPVGQQRKDGRWAVSFMMPSSYSVETLPVPTDPDVTLRQVPVRYLAAIRYSGFWSEKNYRRNLDNLNSWMEKQHLSVVGDPIWARYNPPFMPWFLRRNEILVPVEWHEIKAQKK
;
A
#
# COMPACT_ATOMS: atom_id res chain seq x y z
N MET A 1 -45.76 -9.66 55.22
CA MET A 1 -45.81 -8.19 55.13
C MET A 1 -44.68 -7.65 55.99
N TYR A 2 -43.90 -6.71 55.44
CA TYR A 2 -42.50 -6.31 55.78
C TYR A 2 -41.42 -7.31 55.33
N ASP A 3 -40.35 -6.98 54.62
CA ASP A 3 -39.99 -5.84 53.77
C ASP A 3 -38.58 -6.17 53.21
N GLU A 4 -38.51 -6.64 51.95
CA GLU A 4 -37.23 -6.85 51.27
C GLU A 4 -36.83 -5.54 50.59
N TYR A 5 -35.77 -4.89 51.08
CA TYR A 5 -35.33 -3.62 50.52
C TYR A 5 -34.03 -3.79 49.71
N LEU A 6 -34.10 -3.41 48.43
CA LEU A 6 -32.93 -3.10 47.62
C LEU A 6 -32.73 -1.57 47.67
N LEU A 7 -31.74 -1.11 48.42
CA LEU A 7 -31.34 0.30 48.40
C LEU A 7 -30.26 0.50 47.34
N LEU A 8 -30.66 1.09 46.21
CA LEU A 8 -29.73 1.64 45.23
C LEU A 8 -29.50 3.12 45.56
N THR A 9 -28.24 3.47 45.81
CA THR A 9 -27.84 4.87 45.92
C THR A 9 -26.78 5.15 44.87
N TYR A 10 -26.87 6.32 44.24
CA TYR A 10 -25.83 6.80 43.34
C TYR A 10 -25.28 8.12 43.85
N ARG A 11 -23.99 8.34 43.65
CA ARG A 11 -23.34 9.62 43.89
C ARG A 11 -22.50 9.99 42.68
N ILE A 12 -22.70 11.21 42.20
CA ILE A 12 -21.84 11.82 41.18
C ILE A 12 -20.72 12.53 41.92
N ARG A 13 -19.47 12.17 41.63
CA ARG A 13 -18.29 12.88 42.13
C ARG A 13 -17.49 13.40 40.95
N ALA A 14 -17.19 14.69 40.97
CA ALA A 14 -16.28 15.33 40.05
C ALA A 14 -14.92 15.49 40.74
N PHE A 15 -13.85 15.04 40.09
CA PHE A 15 -12.48 15.24 40.56
C PHE A 15 -11.72 16.10 39.55
N LYS A 16 -11.03 17.13 40.03
CA LYS A 16 -10.18 17.98 39.20
C LYS A 16 -8.77 17.41 39.21
N LEU A 17 -8.29 16.97 38.05
CA LEU A 17 -6.89 16.60 37.82
C LEU A 17 -6.19 17.69 37.01
N ARG A 18 -4.85 17.64 36.98
CA ARG A 18 -3.99 18.67 36.34
C ARG A 18 -4.30 18.93 34.86
N TRP A 19 -5.02 18.02 34.20
CA TRP A 19 -5.37 18.08 32.77
C TRP A 19 -6.89 18.01 32.49
N GLY A 20 -7.75 18.21 33.49
CA GLY A 20 -9.21 18.27 33.29
C GLY A 20 -10.05 17.75 34.45
N TYR A 21 -11.38 17.91 34.34
CA TYR A 21 -12.34 17.33 35.27
C TYR A 21 -12.80 15.96 34.78
N PHE A 22 -12.74 14.96 35.66
CA PHE A 22 -13.33 13.65 35.43
C PHE A 22 -14.54 13.47 36.34
N MET A 23 -15.69 13.13 35.75
CA MET A 23 -16.89 12.74 36.48
C MET A 23 -16.97 11.22 36.55
N PHE A 24 -17.19 10.70 37.75
CA PHE A 24 -17.52 9.30 37.99
C PHE A 24 -18.92 9.22 38.60
N ILE A 25 -19.69 8.24 38.14
CA ILE A 25 -20.96 7.87 38.77
C ILE A 25 -20.69 6.58 39.56
N GLN A 26 -20.67 6.71 40.89
CA GLN A 26 -20.52 5.56 41.77
C GLN A 26 -21.90 5.05 42.12
N PHE A 27 -22.19 3.80 41.76
CA PHE A 27 -23.37 3.08 42.19
C PHE A 27 -22.99 2.15 43.35
N SER A 28 -23.71 2.28 44.46
CA SER A 28 -23.59 1.40 45.60
C SER A 28 -24.93 0.71 45.80
N TYR A 29 -24.89 -0.61 45.90
CA TYR A 29 -26.06 -1.39 46.28
C TYR A 29 -25.80 -2.09 47.61
N ARG A 30 -26.86 -2.18 48.41
CA ARG A 30 -26.92 -3.03 49.60
C ARG A 30 -28.21 -3.84 49.50
N TYR A 31 -28.08 -5.16 49.60
CA TYR A 31 -29.22 -6.04 49.76
C TYR A 31 -28.94 -7.00 50.91
N LYS A 32 -30.00 -7.40 51.63
CA LYS A 32 -29.92 -8.30 52.77
C LYS A 32 -30.92 -9.43 52.57
N ILE A 33 -30.42 -10.66 52.50
CA ILE A 33 -31.26 -11.88 52.45
C ILE A 33 -31.30 -12.46 53.87
N LYS A 34 -32.47 -12.92 54.31
CA LYS A 34 -32.65 -13.51 55.65
C LYS A 34 -31.75 -14.75 55.81
N ASN A 35 -31.07 -14.85 56.95
CA ASN A 35 -30.10 -15.90 57.32
C ASN A 35 -28.77 -15.94 56.54
N TYR A 36 -28.44 -14.89 55.78
CA TYR A 36 -27.12 -14.75 55.13
C TYR A 36 -26.43 -13.43 55.52
N PRO A 37 -25.09 -13.39 55.54
CA PRO A 37 -24.36 -12.14 55.77
C PRO A 37 -24.69 -11.10 54.70
N THR A 38 -24.66 -9.82 55.10
CA THR A 38 -24.99 -8.70 54.21
C THR A 38 -23.91 -8.53 53.15
N TYR A 39 -24.28 -8.54 51.87
CA TYR A 39 -23.35 -8.32 50.76
C TYR A 39 -23.44 -6.88 50.25
N SER A 40 -22.29 -6.25 50.02
CA SER A 40 -22.20 -4.94 49.39
C SER A 40 -21.05 -4.92 48.38
N GLY A 41 -21.31 -4.37 47.20
CA GLY A 41 -20.33 -4.21 46.13
C GLY A 41 -20.37 -2.80 45.53
N THR A 42 -19.27 -2.37 44.93
CA THR A 42 -19.20 -1.12 44.16
C THR A 42 -18.70 -1.43 42.76
N TYR A 43 -19.38 -0.92 41.74
CA TYR A 43 -18.98 -1.07 40.33
C TYR A 43 -18.50 0.28 39.78
N PHE A 44 -17.38 0.26 39.08
CA PHE A 44 -16.87 1.41 38.33
C PHE A 44 -17.14 1.19 36.84
N PHE A 45 -18.05 1.97 36.25
CA PHE A 45 -18.18 2.05 34.79
C PHE A 45 -17.25 3.14 34.26
N MET A 46 -16.11 2.74 33.68
CA MET A 46 -15.25 3.64 32.92
C MET A 46 -15.85 3.80 31.51
N GLY A 47 -16.27 5.00 31.15
CA GLY A 47 -16.95 5.31 29.89
C GLY A 47 -16.05 5.15 28.66
N ILE A 48 -15.90 3.93 28.15
CA ILE A 48 -15.13 3.61 26.92
C ILE A 48 -16.01 3.62 25.64
N LYS A 49 -17.33 3.87 25.76
CA LYS A 49 -18.29 3.53 24.70
C LYS A 49 -18.39 4.46 23.47
N ARG A 50 -17.64 5.57 23.37
CA ARG A 50 -17.74 6.47 22.19
C ARG A 50 -16.53 6.43 21.25
N ILE A 51 -15.32 6.28 21.78
CA ILE A 51 -14.11 6.25 20.95
C ILE A 51 -13.93 4.87 20.31
N GLY A 52 -14.19 3.79 21.04
CA GLY A 52 -14.03 2.44 20.52
C GLY A 52 -14.97 2.13 19.35
N TRP A 53 -16.21 2.64 19.39
CA TRP A 53 -17.18 2.42 18.30
C TRP A 53 -16.86 3.29 17.07
N ALA A 54 -16.39 4.52 17.26
CA ALA A 54 -15.93 5.37 16.15
C ALA A 54 -14.69 4.81 15.46
N VAL A 55 -13.75 4.24 16.23
CA VAL A 55 -12.58 3.54 15.67
C VAL A 55 -13.02 2.26 14.94
N LEU A 56 -13.95 1.48 15.50
CA LEU A 56 -14.46 0.28 14.85
C LEU A 56 -15.19 0.60 13.54
N VAL A 57 -16.00 1.66 13.49
CA VAL A 57 -16.68 2.12 12.27
C VAL A 57 -15.70 2.71 11.27
N ALA A 58 -14.67 3.44 11.70
CA ALA A 58 -13.62 3.95 10.81
C ALA A 58 -12.81 2.79 10.19
N VAL A 59 -12.53 1.74 10.96
CA VAL A 59 -11.84 0.52 10.49
C VAL A 59 -12.73 -0.29 9.53
N LEU A 60 -14.04 -0.38 9.79
CA LEU A 60 -14.99 -1.09 8.92
C LEU A 60 -15.36 -0.27 7.65
N GLY A 61 -15.36 1.05 7.72
CA GLY A 61 -15.64 1.96 6.60
C GLY A 61 -14.47 2.17 5.63
N ALA A 62 -13.25 1.81 6.03
CA ALA A 62 -12.07 1.78 5.17
C ALA A 62 -12.06 0.61 4.17
N GLY A 63 -13.12 -0.23 4.18
CA GLY A 63 -13.30 -1.38 3.29
C GLY A 63 -13.60 -1.06 1.83
N ASN A 64 -13.69 0.22 1.44
CA ASN A 64 -13.49 0.57 0.03
C ASN A 64 -11.98 0.50 -0.27
N ALA A 65 -11.45 -0.72 -0.28
CA ALA A 65 -10.17 -0.99 -0.93
C ALA A 65 -10.31 -0.44 -2.35
N MET A 66 -9.61 0.65 -2.65
CA MET A 66 -9.53 1.14 -4.02
C MET A 66 -8.94 -0.02 -4.83
N ALA A 67 -9.75 -0.64 -5.67
CA ALA A 67 -9.32 -1.67 -6.59
C ALA A 67 -8.50 -0.98 -7.69
N ILE A 68 -7.26 -0.66 -7.35
CA ILE A 68 -6.22 -0.26 -8.29
C ILE A 68 -5.80 -1.54 -9.00
N GLU A 69 -5.72 -1.50 -10.33
CA GLU A 69 -5.20 -2.62 -11.13
C GLU A 69 -3.78 -2.96 -10.66
N GLU A 70 -3.55 -4.22 -10.29
CA GLU A 70 -2.21 -4.72 -9.98
C GLU A 70 -1.60 -5.40 -11.20
N ALA A 71 -0.29 -5.27 -11.36
CA ALA A 71 0.48 -5.97 -12.38
C ALA A 71 0.24 -7.49 -12.31
N GLU A 72 -0.32 -8.06 -13.37
CA GLU A 72 -0.51 -9.50 -13.48
C GLU A 72 0.83 -10.23 -13.68
N TYR A 73 0.98 -11.37 -13.02
CA TYR A 73 2.15 -12.23 -13.16
C TYR A 73 1.83 -13.70 -12.85
N LEU A 74 2.64 -14.60 -13.39
CA LEU A 74 2.60 -16.02 -13.09
C LEU A 74 3.75 -16.40 -12.15
N VAL A 75 3.45 -17.07 -11.04
CA VAL A 75 4.49 -17.54 -10.10
C VAL A 75 5.03 -18.88 -10.62
N VAL A 76 6.31 -18.91 -10.98
CA VAL A 76 7.00 -20.12 -11.50
C VAL A 76 7.83 -20.84 -10.44
N LEU A 77 8.22 -20.14 -9.38
CA LEU A 77 8.85 -20.71 -8.20
C LEU A 77 8.38 -19.95 -6.95
N LYS A 78 8.16 -20.64 -5.84
CA LYS A 78 7.80 -20.03 -4.57
C LYS A 78 8.41 -20.75 -3.38
N GLU A 79 9.10 -19.99 -2.54
CA GLU A 79 9.64 -20.46 -1.26
C GLU A 79 9.43 -19.39 -0.19
N GLN A 80 8.56 -19.67 0.78
CA GLN A 80 8.22 -18.73 1.86
C GLN A 80 7.74 -17.37 1.30
N ASN A 81 8.51 -16.30 1.52
CA ASN A 81 8.25 -14.94 1.05
C ASN A 81 9.01 -14.59 -0.24
N PHE A 82 9.71 -15.56 -0.84
CA PHE A 82 10.42 -15.42 -2.10
C PHE A 82 9.64 -16.08 -3.24
N GLU A 83 9.65 -15.45 -4.39
CA GLU A 83 8.99 -15.94 -5.61
C GLU A 83 9.87 -15.67 -6.83
N VAL A 84 9.83 -16.54 -7.85
CA VAL A 84 10.16 -16.14 -9.22
C VAL A 84 8.85 -15.99 -9.97
N ARG A 85 8.70 -14.87 -10.65
CA ARG A 85 7.47 -14.48 -11.34
C ARG A 85 7.75 -14.16 -12.80
N GLN A 86 6.91 -14.65 -13.70
CA GLN A 86 6.85 -14.20 -15.09
C GLN A 86 5.89 -13.02 -15.18
N TYR A 87 6.39 -11.88 -15.66
CA TYR A 87 5.57 -10.74 -16.04
C TYR A 87 5.41 -10.74 -17.55
N GLU A 88 4.17 -10.58 -18.01
CA GLU A 88 3.87 -10.39 -19.42
C GLU A 88 4.39 -9.04 -19.93
N MET A 89 4.39 -8.89 -21.26
CA MET A 89 4.73 -7.61 -21.88
C MET A 89 3.82 -6.49 -21.36
N HIS A 90 4.41 -5.38 -20.93
CA HIS A 90 3.67 -4.24 -20.39
C HIS A 90 4.37 -2.93 -20.72
N VAL A 91 3.67 -1.81 -20.50
CA VAL A 91 4.23 -0.47 -20.71
C VAL A 91 4.47 0.20 -19.37
N LEU A 92 5.62 0.86 -19.25
CA LEU A 92 5.96 1.73 -18.13
C LEU A 92 5.98 3.18 -18.58
N ALA A 93 5.39 4.06 -17.77
CA ALA A 93 5.72 5.48 -17.80
C ALA A 93 6.87 5.72 -16.81
N GLU A 94 8.01 6.22 -17.28
CA GLU A 94 9.26 6.37 -16.53
C GLU A 94 9.73 7.83 -16.56
N THR A 95 10.20 8.32 -15.41
CA THR A 95 10.95 9.57 -15.29
C THR A 95 12.26 9.31 -14.56
N ILE A 96 13.29 10.07 -14.91
CA ILE A 96 14.62 9.98 -14.29
C ILE A 96 14.90 11.29 -13.56
N VAL A 97 15.15 11.20 -12.27
CA VAL A 97 15.38 12.37 -11.41
C VAL A 97 16.63 12.22 -10.57
N ASP A 98 17.30 13.34 -10.33
CA ASP A 98 18.36 13.47 -9.35
C ASP A 98 17.81 13.61 -7.93
N GLY A 99 18.64 13.28 -6.93
CA GLY A 99 18.33 13.46 -5.52
C GLY A 99 18.62 12.23 -4.67
N ASP A 100 18.40 12.37 -3.37
CA ASP A 100 18.34 11.20 -2.48
C ASP A 100 17.10 10.35 -2.77
N LEU A 101 17.07 9.14 -2.23
CA LEU A 101 16.06 8.13 -2.53
C LEU A 101 14.62 8.61 -2.28
N GLU A 102 14.40 9.41 -1.24
CA GLU A 102 13.07 9.87 -0.82
C GLU A 102 12.62 11.09 -1.64
N SER A 103 13.49 12.09 -1.78
CA SER A 103 13.20 13.31 -2.55
C SER A 103 12.99 12.99 -4.04
N ALA A 104 13.84 12.13 -4.62
CA ALA A 104 13.68 11.61 -5.97
C ALA A 104 12.34 10.91 -6.15
N GLY A 105 11.98 10.02 -5.22
CA GLY A 105 10.73 9.27 -5.28
C GLY A 105 9.49 10.18 -5.32
N ASN A 106 9.44 11.21 -4.48
CA ASN A 106 8.31 12.14 -4.43
C ASN A 106 8.23 13.04 -5.67
N LYS A 107 9.37 13.57 -6.14
CA LYS A 107 9.42 14.42 -7.34
C LYS A 107 8.93 13.65 -8.57
N ALA A 108 9.48 12.45 -8.77
CA ALA A 108 9.13 11.61 -9.89
C ALA A 108 7.67 11.13 -9.85
N PHE A 109 7.18 10.74 -8.66
CA PHE A 109 5.78 10.39 -8.48
C PHE A 109 4.86 11.53 -8.90
N SER A 110 5.17 12.77 -8.52
CA SER A 110 4.36 13.94 -8.90
C SER A 110 4.33 14.15 -10.42
N GLN A 111 5.45 13.98 -11.13
CA GLN A 111 5.51 14.08 -12.59
C GLN A 111 4.65 13.02 -13.27
N LEU A 112 4.82 11.75 -12.88
CA LEU A 112 4.03 10.64 -13.42
C LEU A 112 2.54 10.75 -13.08
N PHE A 113 2.22 11.22 -11.88
CA PHE A 113 0.85 11.46 -11.45
C PHE A 113 0.18 12.55 -12.29
N LYS A 114 0.88 13.65 -12.60
CA LYS A 114 0.38 14.68 -13.52
C LYS A 114 0.10 14.12 -14.91
N TYR A 115 1.00 13.27 -15.42
CA TYR A 115 0.81 12.62 -16.72
C TYR A 115 -0.49 11.81 -16.75
N ILE A 116 -0.70 10.86 -15.82
CA ILE A 116 -1.93 10.05 -15.80
C ILE A 116 -3.19 10.87 -15.46
N SER A 117 -3.03 12.04 -14.82
CA SER A 117 -4.14 12.93 -14.48
C SER A 117 -4.56 13.88 -15.61
N GLY A 118 -3.87 13.87 -16.75
CA GLY A 118 -4.23 14.66 -17.93
C GLY A 118 -3.14 15.61 -18.46
N ASN A 119 -1.92 15.62 -17.92
CA ASN A 119 -0.79 16.34 -18.53
C ASN A 119 -0.23 15.58 -19.74
N ASN A 120 -1.09 15.30 -20.71
CA ASN A 120 -0.82 14.50 -21.90
C ASN A 120 -1.72 14.97 -23.06
N LYS A 121 -1.43 14.45 -24.26
CA LYS A 121 -2.23 14.68 -25.47
C LYS A 121 -2.75 13.34 -25.97
N SER A 122 -4.07 13.15 -25.99
CA SER A 122 -4.66 11.91 -26.48
C SER A 122 -4.35 11.70 -27.96
N ARG A 123 -3.99 10.47 -28.33
CA ARG A 123 -3.76 10.07 -29.72
C ARG A 123 -5.05 9.74 -30.46
N ARG A 124 -6.15 9.46 -29.74
CA ARG A 124 -7.43 8.99 -30.29
C ARG A 124 -8.14 10.02 -31.18
N ASN A 125 -7.80 11.31 -31.06
CA ASN A 125 -8.45 12.38 -31.83
C ASN A 125 -7.81 12.71 -33.19
N VAL A 126 -6.73 12.03 -33.59
CA VAL A 126 -5.97 12.40 -34.80
C VAL A 126 -6.46 11.67 -36.06
N GLU A 127 -7.20 10.55 -35.93
CA GLU A 127 -7.48 9.68 -37.08
C GLU A 127 -8.74 10.03 -37.92
N MET A 128 -9.59 10.99 -37.51
CA MET A 128 -10.94 11.05 -38.12
C MET A 128 -11.41 12.37 -38.74
N THR A 129 -10.69 13.50 -38.69
CA THR A 129 -11.28 14.74 -39.22
C THR A 129 -10.27 15.82 -39.67
N ALA A 130 -10.52 16.34 -40.87
CA ALA A 130 -9.95 17.59 -41.40
C ALA A 130 -11.09 18.60 -41.64
N PRO A 131 -10.88 19.93 -41.47
CA PRO A 131 -9.91 20.59 -40.62
C PRO A 131 -10.53 20.76 -39.22
N VAL A 132 -9.94 20.12 -38.20
CA VAL A 132 -10.37 20.35 -36.81
C VAL A 132 -9.39 21.31 -36.16
N THR A 133 -9.92 22.45 -35.75
CA THR A 133 -9.30 23.34 -34.76
C THR A 133 -8.75 22.45 -33.64
N GLN A 134 -7.42 22.34 -33.57
CA GLN A 134 -6.71 21.37 -32.73
C GLN A 134 -6.87 21.73 -31.24
N GLU A 135 -8.02 21.43 -30.66
CA GLU A 135 -8.12 21.31 -29.22
C GLU A 135 -7.45 19.98 -28.84
N THR A 136 -6.23 20.08 -28.31
CA THR A 136 -5.52 18.93 -27.73
C THR A 136 -6.33 18.41 -26.56
N VAL A 137 -7.08 17.33 -26.75
CA VAL A 137 -7.84 16.69 -25.68
C VAL A 137 -6.88 15.88 -24.81
N SER A 138 -6.82 16.23 -23.53
CA SER A 138 -6.14 15.44 -22.50
C SER A 138 -6.98 14.23 -22.09
N GLU A 139 -6.33 13.14 -21.70
CA GLU A 139 -6.98 11.91 -21.26
C GLU A 139 -6.53 11.52 -19.84
N LYS A 140 -7.48 11.06 -19.01
CA LYS A 140 -7.16 10.50 -17.70
C LYS A 140 -6.90 9.00 -17.83
N ILE A 141 -5.83 8.54 -17.19
CA ILE A 141 -5.41 7.15 -17.15
C ILE A 141 -5.53 6.67 -15.70
N ASP A 142 -6.11 5.49 -15.51
CA ASP A 142 -6.22 4.90 -14.18
C ASP A 142 -4.83 4.56 -13.64
N MET A 143 -4.66 4.77 -12.34
CA MET A 143 -3.42 4.40 -11.66
C MET A 143 -3.36 2.88 -11.50
N THR A 144 -2.16 2.30 -11.56
CA THR A 144 -1.91 0.89 -11.28
C THR A 144 -0.90 0.73 -10.15
N ALA A 145 -0.73 -0.49 -9.67
CA ALA A 145 0.33 -0.89 -8.76
C ALA A 145 1.15 -2.05 -9.34
N PRO A 146 2.47 -2.14 -9.09
CA PRO A 146 3.24 -1.26 -8.22
C PRO A 146 3.83 -0.02 -8.90
N VAL A 147 4.26 0.93 -8.08
CA VAL A 147 5.22 1.98 -8.47
C VAL A 147 6.63 1.44 -8.26
N GLY A 148 7.42 1.38 -9.34
CA GLY A 148 8.81 0.93 -9.30
C GLY A 148 9.78 2.08 -9.09
N GLN A 149 10.87 1.83 -8.35
CA GLN A 149 11.99 2.75 -8.20
C GLN A 149 13.31 1.96 -8.29
N GLN A 150 14.19 2.35 -9.20
CA GLN A 150 15.49 1.72 -9.43
C GLN A 150 16.59 2.76 -9.66
N ARG A 151 17.85 2.38 -9.41
CA ARG A 151 18.98 3.24 -9.80
C ARG A 151 19.25 3.12 -11.29
N LYS A 152 19.66 4.23 -11.90
CA LYS A 152 20.07 4.31 -13.32
C LYS A 152 21.10 5.42 -13.46
N ASP A 153 22.35 5.06 -13.78
CA ASP A 153 23.47 5.99 -13.99
C ASP A 153 23.66 7.03 -12.86
N GLY A 154 23.58 6.57 -11.60
CA GLY A 154 23.71 7.45 -10.42
C GLY A 154 22.46 8.27 -10.08
N ARG A 155 21.40 8.17 -10.90
CA ARG A 155 20.09 8.80 -10.69
C ARG A 155 19.03 7.78 -10.32
N TRP A 156 17.81 8.25 -10.08
CA TRP A 156 16.66 7.40 -9.78
C TRP A 156 15.68 7.40 -10.94
N ALA A 157 15.46 6.22 -11.52
CA ALA A 157 14.35 5.97 -12.42
C ALA A 157 13.15 5.50 -11.59
N VAL A 158 12.04 6.21 -11.72
CA VAL A 158 10.76 5.83 -11.10
C VAL A 158 9.77 5.59 -12.21
N SER A 159 8.98 4.52 -12.06
CA SER A 159 8.08 4.06 -13.11
C SER A 159 6.71 3.69 -12.58
N PHE A 160 5.67 4.06 -13.31
CA PHE A 160 4.32 3.53 -13.16
C PHE A 160 4.09 2.48 -14.22
N MET A 161 3.51 1.35 -13.82
CA MET A 161 2.93 0.44 -14.80
C MET A 161 1.66 1.07 -15.40
N MET A 162 1.47 0.93 -16.70
CA MET A 162 0.26 1.39 -17.36
C MET A 162 -0.81 0.29 -17.30
N PRO A 163 -2.10 0.65 -17.25
CA PRO A 163 -3.19 -0.33 -17.31
C PRO A 163 -3.06 -1.23 -18.54
N SER A 164 -3.41 -2.51 -18.40
CA SER A 164 -3.31 -3.52 -19.46
C SER A 164 -4.13 -3.21 -20.72
N SER A 165 -5.12 -2.32 -20.63
CA SER A 165 -5.91 -1.84 -21.76
C SER A 165 -5.15 -0.92 -22.72
N TYR A 166 -3.96 -0.45 -22.33
CA TYR A 166 -3.15 0.46 -23.12
C TYR A 166 -1.90 -0.22 -23.73
N SER A 167 -1.51 0.28 -24.90
CA SER A 167 -0.24 -0.03 -25.57
C SER A 167 0.56 1.27 -25.77
N VAL A 168 1.82 1.18 -26.19
CA VAL A 168 2.66 2.37 -26.43
C VAL A 168 2.05 3.28 -27.50
N GLU A 169 1.35 2.68 -28.47
CA GLU A 169 0.71 3.34 -29.60
C GLU A 169 -0.61 4.00 -29.21
N THR A 170 -1.33 3.47 -28.21
CA THR A 170 -2.62 4.00 -27.78
C THR A 170 -2.51 4.96 -26.59
N LEU A 171 -1.41 4.91 -25.84
CA LEU A 171 -1.18 5.83 -24.72
C LEU A 171 -1.11 7.28 -25.20
N PRO A 172 -1.78 8.21 -24.48
CA PRO A 172 -1.58 9.65 -24.66
C PRO A 172 -0.11 10.03 -24.63
N VAL A 173 0.30 10.95 -25.51
CA VAL A 173 1.68 11.43 -25.54
C VAL A 173 1.91 12.32 -24.31
N PRO A 174 2.92 12.06 -23.46
CA PRO A 174 3.25 12.97 -22.36
C PRO A 174 3.59 14.36 -22.90
N THR A 175 3.06 15.40 -22.25
CA THR A 175 3.43 16.80 -22.56
C THR A 175 4.71 17.21 -21.84
N ASP A 176 5.02 16.54 -20.72
CA ASP A 176 6.26 16.72 -19.97
C ASP A 176 7.40 15.91 -20.63
N PRO A 177 8.48 16.55 -21.11
CA PRO A 177 9.58 15.86 -21.76
C PRO A 177 10.38 14.93 -20.84
N ASP A 178 10.26 15.09 -19.51
CA ASP A 178 10.91 14.21 -18.53
C ASP A 178 10.17 12.86 -18.39
N VAL A 179 8.94 12.75 -18.91
CA VAL A 179 8.15 11.53 -18.87
C VAL A 179 8.30 10.77 -20.18
N THR A 180 8.80 9.55 -20.09
CA THR A 180 9.00 8.65 -21.22
C THR A 180 8.12 7.42 -21.10
N LEU A 181 7.63 6.91 -22.23
CA LEU A 181 6.89 5.66 -22.30
C LEU A 181 7.78 4.58 -22.89
N ARG A 182 7.89 3.44 -22.21
CA ARG A 182 8.73 2.33 -22.64
C ARG A 182 8.01 1.01 -22.49
N GLN A 183 8.05 0.19 -23.55
CA GLN A 183 7.62 -1.20 -23.48
C GLN A 183 8.67 -2.06 -22.79
N VAL A 184 8.21 -2.94 -21.92
CA VAL A 184 9.00 -3.96 -21.24
C VAL A 184 8.56 -5.31 -21.82
N PRO A 185 9.48 -6.09 -22.42
CA PRO A 185 9.14 -7.41 -22.92
C PRO A 185 8.85 -8.37 -21.76
N VAL A 186 8.31 -9.55 -22.09
CA VAL A 186 8.13 -10.65 -21.14
C VAL A 186 9.46 -10.92 -20.42
N ARG A 187 9.43 -10.99 -19.09
CA ARG A 187 10.62 -11.21 -18.27
C ARG A 187 10.31 -11.89 -16.96
N TYR A 188 11.34 -12.50 -16.37
CA TYR A 188 11.26 -13.11 -15.05
C TYR A 188 11.86 -12.19 -14.00
N LEU A 189 11.14 -12.03 -12.89
CA LEU A 189 11.57 -11.27 -11.73
C LEU A 189 11.59 -12.17 -10.50
N ALA A 190 12.74 -12.24 -9.84
CA ALA A 190 12.86 -12.74 -8.47
C ALA A 190 12.31 -11.68 -7.51
N ALA A 191 11.43 -12.06 -6.59
CA ALA A 191 10.69 -11.15 -5.74
C ALA A 191 10.82 -11.55 -4.26
N ILE A 192 11.00 -10.56 -3.38
CA ILE A 192 10.79 -10.70 -1.94
C ILE A 192 9.70 -9.73 -1.48
N ARG A 193 8.71 -10.22 -0.73
CA ARG A 193 7.69 -9.38 -0.07
C ARG A 193 8.03 -9.12 1.38
N TYR A 194 7.83 -7.88 1.83
CA TYR A 194 7.98 -7.48 3.23
C TYR A 194 7.07 -6.30 3.62
N SER A 195 6.89 -6.09 4.92
CA SER A 195 6.18 -4.95 5.50
C SER A 195 7.15 -4.01 6.23
N GLY A 196 6.68 -2.80 6.57
CA GLY A 196 7.50 -1.82 7.27
C GLY A 196 7.55 -0.45 6.61
N PHE A 197 8.35 0.42 7.22
CA PHE A 197 8.71 1.72 6.65
C PHE A 197 9.54 1.57 5.38
N TRP A 198 9.33 2.53 4.47
CA TRP A 198 10.18 2.71 3.31
C TRP A 198 11.48 3.41 3.75
N SER A 199 12.49 2.63 4.11
CA SER A 199 13.80 3.15 4.49
C SER A 199 14.89 2.38 3.76
N GLU A 200 15.99 3.07 3.43
CA GLU A 200 17.13 2.45 2.78
C GLU A 200 17.66 1.24 3.57
N LYS A 201 17.61 1.31 4.91
CA LYS A 201 17.94 0.18 5.80
C LYS A 201 17.06 -1.05 5.54
N ASN A 202 15.74 -0.87 5.44
CA ASN A 202 14.83 -1.98 5.17
C ASN A 202 15.01 -2.52 3.74
N TYR A 203 15.27 -1.63 2.78
CA TYR A 203 15.57 -2.02 1.41
C TYR A 203 16.83 -2.89 1.34
N ARG A 204 17.97 -2.40 1.83
CA ARG A 204 19.25 -3.13 1.81
C ARG A 204 19.13 -4.51 2.48
N ARG A 205 18.55 -4.57 3.68
CA ARG A 205 18.35 -5.85 4.39
C ARG A 205 17.56 -6.87 3.56
N ASN A 206 16.46 -6.46 2.93
CA ASN A 206 15.63 -7.38 2.15
C ASN A 206 16.27 -7.70 0.79
N LEU A 207 17.03 -6.77 0.20
CA LEU A 207 17.82 -7.02 -0.99
C LEU A 207 18.90 -8.08 -0.72
N ASP A 208 19.62 -7.98 0.40
CA ASP A 208 20.64 -8.96 0.80
C ASP A 208 20.03 -10.36 1.00
N ASN A 209 18.83 -10.42 1.61
CA ASN A 209 18.09 -11.66 1.77
C ASN A 209 17.68 -12.26 0.41
N LEU A 210 17.20 -11.42 -0.52
CA LEU A 210 16.83 -11.85 -1.86
C LEU A 210 18.05 -12.34 -2.66
N ASN A 211 19.16 -11.62 -2.61
CA ASN A 211 20.42 -12.04 -3.25
C ASN A 211 20.89 -13.39 -2.71
N SER A 212 20.91 -13.57 -1.38
CA SER A 212 21.28 -14.84 -0.75
C SER A 212 20.36 -16.00 -1.16
N TRP A 213 19.08 -15.73 -1.40
CA TRP A 213 18.13 -16.72 -1.88
C TRP A 213 18.35 -17.04 -3.37
N MET A 214 18.53 -16.02 -4.21
CA MET A 214 18.82 -16.18 -5.64
C MET A 214 20.10 -16.99 -5.87
N GLU A 215 21.15 -16.76 -5.07
CA GLU A 215 22.39 -17.54 -5.13
C GLU A 215 22.16 -19.03 -4.84
N LYS A 216 21.34 -19.36 -3.84
CA LYS A 216 20.97 -20.75 -3.52
C LYS A 216 20.16 -21.42 -4.63
N GLN A 217 19.34 -20.64 -5.33
CA GLN A 217 18.55 -21.11 -6.47
C GLN A 217 19.33 -21.09 -7.80
N HIS A 218 20.61 -20.70 -7.76
CA HIS A 218 21.48 -20.56 -8.93
C HIS A 218 20.89 -19.65 -10.02
N LEU A 219 20.19 -18.59 -9.62
CA LEU A 219 19.58 -17.62 -10.53
C LEU A 219 20.62 -16.61 -11.02
N SER A 220 20.60 -16.33 -12.33
CA SER A 220 21.47 -15.32 -12.95
C SER A 220 20.75 -13.98 -13.00
N VAL A 221 21.34 -12.95 -12.39
CA VAL A 221 20.79 -11.58 -12.37
C VAL A 221 21.13 -10.86 -13.68
N VAL A 222 20.12 -10.25 -14.32
CA VAL A 222 20.26 -9.58 -15.63
C VAL A 222 19.86 -8.11 -15.62
N GLY A 223 19.61 -7.54 -14.44
CA GLY A 223 19.28 -6.13 -14.33
C GLY A 223 19.28 -5.64 -12.88
N ASP A 224 19.09 -4.34 -12.75
CA ASP A 224 19.10 -3.68 -11.45
C ASP A 224 17.86 -4.04 -10.60
N PRO A 225 18.00 -4.07 -9.26
CA PRO A 225 16.86 -4.26 -8.36
C PRO A 225 15.86 -3.10 -8.45
N ILE A 226 14.58 -3.46 -8.48
CA ILE A 226 13.43 -2.55 -8.52
C ILE A 226 12.75 -2.60 -7.16
N TRP A 227 12.62 -1.45 -6.52
CA TRP A 227 11.86 -1.31 -5.28
C TRP A 227 10.40 -0.94 -5.60
N ALA A 228 9.48 -1.86 -5.33
CA ALA A 228 8.07 -1.78 -5.69
C ALA A 228 7.16 -1.36 -4.51
N ARG A 229 6.37 -0.31 -4.74
CA ARG A 229 5.38 0.35 -3.86
C ARG A 229 3.98 -0.09 -4.28
N TYR A 230 3.17 -0.64 -3.36
CA TYR A 230 1.78 -1.01 -3.67
C TYR A 230 0.76 -0.09 -3.01
N ASN A 231 1.11 0.49 -1.87
CA ASN A 231 0.14 1.16 -1.02
C ASN A 231 0.28 2.68 -1.05
N PRO A 232 -0.84 3.40 -0.85
CA PRO A 232 -0.83 4.85 -0.75
C PRO A 232 -0.10 5.32 0.52
N PRO A 233 0.36 6.58 0.54
CA PRO A 233 1.19 7.12 1.63
C PRO A 233 0.48 7.12 3.01
N PHE A 234 -0.85 7.13 3.05
CA PHE A 234 -1.64 7.13 4.29
C PHE A 234 -1.81 5.75 4.94
N MET A 235 -1.47 4.66 4.24
CA MET A 235 -1.62 3.31 4.80
C MET A 235 -0.70 3.10 6.01
N PRO A 236 -1.16 2.53 7.14
CA PRO A 236 -0.30 2.23 8.29
C PRO A 236 0.89 1.35 7.90
N TRP A 237 2.09 1.69 8.38
CA TRP A 237 3.36 1.09 7.92
C TRP A 237 3.43 -0.44 8.05
N PHE A 238 2.77 -1.02 9.05
CA PHE A 238 2.75 -2.47 9.27
C PHE A 238 1.78 -3.22 8.34
N LEU A 239 0.87 -2.50 7.67
CA LEU A 239 -0.04 -3.04 6.65
C LEU A 239 0.49 -2.84 5.22
N ARG A 240 1.57 -2.06 5.05
CA ARG A 240 2.15 -1.82 3.73
C ARG A 240 2.80 -3.09 3.19
N ARG A 241 2.50 -3.40 1.94
CA ARG A 241 3.18 -4.32 1.04
C ARG A 241 4.27 -3.55 0.29
N ASN A 242 5.51 -3.92 0.59
CA ASN A 242 6.67 -3.51 -0.19
C ASN A 242 7.29 -4.76 -0.80
N GLU A 243 7.84 -4.61 -2.00
CA GLU A 243 8.56 -5.69 -2.66
C GLU A 243 9.87 -5.19 -3.24
N ILE A 244 10.85 -6.08 -3.32
CA ILE A 244 12.05 -5.87 -4.15
C ILE A 244 11.98 -6.93 -5.24
N LEU A 245 12.11 -6.48 -6.49
CA LEU A 245 12.07 -7.29 -7.69
C LEU A 245 13.43 -7.21 -8.37
N VAL A 246 14.02 -8.34 -8.72
CA VAL A 246 15.30 -8.41 -9.44
C VAL A 246 15.09 -9.17 -10.74
N PRO A 247 15.39 -8.57 -11.91
CA PRO A 247 15.36 -9.28 -13.18
C PRO A 247 16.36 -10.45 -13.20
N VAL A 248 15.86 -11.63 -13.55
CA VAL A 248 16.66 -12.85 -13.61
C VAL A 248 16.43 -13.60 -14.92
N GLU A 249 17.43 -14.37 -15.35
CA GLU A 249 17.20 -15.42 -16.34
C GLU A 249 16.49 -16.60 -15.65
N TRP A 250 15.43 -17.09 -16.29
CA TRP A 250 14.75 -18.29 -15.87
C TRP A 250 14.82 -19.32 -17.00
N HIS A 251 15.46 -20.43 -16.72
CA HIS A 251 15.46 -21.61 -17.58
C HIS A 251 14.62 -22.65 -16.87
N GLU A 252 13.54 -23.11 -17.51
CA GLU A 252 12.72 -24.18 -16.97
C GLU A 252 13.62 -25.40 -16.74
N ILE A 253 13.91 -25.72 -15.47
CA ILE A 253 14.67 -26.92 -15.15
C ILE A 253 13.76 -28.08 -15.53
N LYS A 254 13.98 -28.67 -16.71
CA LYS A 254 13.39 -29.96 -17.06
C LYS A 254 13.83 -30.92 -15.98
N ALA A 255 12.91 -31.26 -15.08
CA ALA A 255 13.15 -32.26 -14.07
C ALA A 255 13.61 -33.53 -14.81
N GLN A 256 14.89 -33.90 -14.61
CA GLN A 256 15.35 -35.23 -14.95
C GLN A 256 14.54 -36.17 -14.06
N LYS A 257 13.48 -36.74 -14.63
CA LYS A 257 12.87 -37.97 -14.10
C LYS A 257 14.01 -38.98 -13.99
N LYS A 258 14.44 -39.27 -12.78
CA LYS A 258 15.35 -40.36 -12.45
C LYS A 258 14.55 -41.45 -11.76
#